data_AF-A0A847B960-F1
#
_entry.id   AF-A0A847B960-F1
#
_cell.length_a   1.000
_cell.length_b   1.000
_cell.length_c   1.000
_cell.angle_alpha   90.00
_cell.angle_beta   90.00
_cell.angle_gamma   90.00
#
_symmetry.space_group_name_H-M   'P 1'
#
loop_
_entity.id
_entity.type
_entity.pdbx_description
1 polymer ?
#
loop_
_entity_poly.entity_id
_entity_poly.type
_entity_poly.pdbx_seq_one_letter_code
_entity_poly.pdbx_strand_id
1 'polypeptide(L)'
;YVSFYEHEKVANALNEDEFKHPLCKTPSILKTSTIRSGDFLDTVLVTAYGYKTIERVEVVRVSGGDGRIHTVPVSWTEYIPVQKETPLNIGIIEEQKAETWSEKIRKSFEAFKKDDSNEGNKDIIPVGLFLAHIVKSKKKDK
;
A
#
# COMPACT_ATOMS: atom_id res chain seq x y z
N TYR A 1 19.25 2.92 -9.85
CA TYR A 1 18.67 3.79 -8.80
C TYR A 1 17.41 4.41 -9.36
N VAL A 2 16.26 3.98 -8.83
CA VAL A 2 14.93 4.41 -9.30
C VAL A 2 14.52 5.66 -8.55
N SER A 3 13.83 6.57 -9.22
CA SER A 3 13.35 7.81 -8.60
C SER A 3 12.19 7.51 -7.64
N PHE A 4 12.03 8.37 -6.62
CA PHE A 4 10.93 8.27 -5.67
C PHE A 4 9.54 8.21 -6.36
N TYR A 5 9.37 8.95 -7.46
CA TYR A 5 8.14 8.96 -8.25
C TYR A 5 7.86 7.59 -8.90
N GLU A 6 8.89 6.90 -9.37
CA GLU A 6 8.75 5.56 -9.92
C GLU A 6 8.44 4.54 -8.83
N HIS A 7 9.01 4.69 -7.62
CA HIS A 7 8.62 3.87 -6.48
C HIS A 7 7.14 4.07 -6.11
N GLU A 8 6.66 5.32 -6.05
CA GLU A 8 5.22 5.60 -5.82
C GLU A 8 4.35 5.05 -6.96
N LYS A 9 4.78 5.18 -8.21
CA LYS A 9 4.06 4.64 -9.37
C LYS A 9 3.91 3.12 -9.27
N VAL A 10 4.98 2.41 -8.92
CA VAL A 10 4.95 0.95 -8.73
C VAL A 10 4.05 0.59 -7.55
N ALA A 11 4.17 1.28 -6.41
CA ALA A 11 3.32 1.03 -5.24
C ALA A 11 1.83 1.25 -5.54
N ASN A 12 1.47 2.30 -6.28
CA ASN A 12 0.09 2.58 -6.68
C ASN A 12 -0.43 1.66 -7.79
N ALA A 13 0.45 1.05 -8.59
CA ALA A 13 0.06 0.05 -9.59
C ALA A 13 -0.21 -1.33 -8.97
N LEU A 14 0.32 -1.58 -7.77
CA LEU A 14 -0.01 -2.76 -6.98
C LEU A 14 -1.39 -2.61 -6.32
N ASN A 15 -1.98 -3.73 -5.91
CA ASN A 15 -3.31 -3.70 -5.31
C ASN A 15 -3.30 -2.93 -3.97
N GLU A 16 -4.14 -1.90 -3.87
CA GLU A 16 -4.24 -1.02 -2.70
C GLU A 16 -4.60 -1.80 -1.42
N ASP A 17 -5.41 -2.85 -1.55
CA ASP A 17 -5.90 -3.66 -0.42
C ASP A 17 -4.78 -4.33 0.38
N GLU A 18 -3.64 -4.64 -0.24
CA GLU A 18 -2.49 -5.23 0.43
C GLU A 18 -1.80 -4.25 1.40
N PHE A 19 -1.78 -2.97 1.03
CA PHE A 19 -1.17 -1.89 1.80
C PHE A 19 -2.14 -1.25 2.79
N LYS A 20 -3.45 -1.41 2.56
CA LYS A 20 -4.50 -0.79 3.37
C LYS A 20 -4.43 -1.20 4.84
N HIS A 21 -4.63 -0.22 5.73
CA HIS A 21 -4.78 -0.48 7.15
C HIS A 21 -6.13 -1.20 7.42
N PRO A 22 -6.19 -2.28 8.22
CA PRO A 22 -7.43 -3.06 8.43
C PRO A 22 -8.65 -2.26 8.91
N LEU A 23 -8.42 -1.19 9.66
CA LEU A 23 -9.49 -0.29 10.15
C LEU A 23 -9.84 0.85 9.18
N CYS A 24 -9.09 1.00 8.09
CA CYS A 24 -9.33 2.07 7.11
C CYS A 24 -10.60 1.79 6.32
N LYS A 25 -11.53 2.74 6.28
CA LYS A 25 -12.73 2.64 5.45
C LYS A 25 -12.60 3.45 4.15
N THR A 26 -11.77 4.50 4.15
CA THR A 26 -11.52 5.31 2.96
C THR A 26 -10.49 4.65 2.02
N PRO A 27 -10.39 5.10 0.77
CA PRO A 27 -9.18 4.87 -0.02
C PRO A 27 -7.96 5.43 0.71
N SER A 28 -6.82 4.77 0.55
CA SER A 28 -5.56 5.08 1.18
C SER A 28 -4.61 5.78 0.22
N ILE A 29 -3.94 6.83 0.69
CA ILE A 29 -2.88 7.51 -0.04
C ILE A 29 -1.56 6.80 0.29
N LEU A 30 -0.90 6.26 -0.73
CA LEU A 30 0.38 5.56 -0.58
C LEU A 30 1.53 6.54 -0.75
N LYS A 31 2.43 6.57 0.22
CA LYS A 31 3.71 7.27 0.16
C LYS A 31 4.85 6.30 0.32
N THR A 32 5.92 6.49 -0.43
CA THR A 32 7.10 5.63 -0.36
C THR A 32 8.20 6.30 0.46
N SER A 33 9.20 5.55 0.90
CA SER A 33 10.48 6.08 1.37
C SER A 33 11.55 5.01 1.19
N THR A 34 12.71 5.38 0.67
CA THR A 34 13.78 4.42 0.38
C THR A 34 14.50 4.03 1.67
N ILE A 35 14.48 2.75 2.01
CA ILE A 35 15.25 2.22 3.16
C ILE A 35 16.66 1.84 2.70
N ARG A 36 16.74 1.09 1.59
CA ARG A 36 17.99 0.59 1.05
C ARG A 36 17.90 0.54 -0.47
N SER A 37 19.01 0.83 -1.14
CA SER A 37 19.13 0.73 -2.59
C SER A 37 20.49 0.14 -2.93
N GLY A 38 20.52 -0.87 -3.80
CA GLY A 38 21.74 -1.54 -4.25
C GLY A 38 21.45 -2.77 -5.10
N ASP A 39 22.41 -3.21 -5.92
CA ASP A 39 22.34 -4.49 -6.66
C ASP A 39 21.06 -4.68 -7.49
N PHE A 40 20.57 -3.62 -8.16
CA PHE A 40 19.31 -3.61 -8.94
C PHE A 40 18.03 -3.90 -8.13
N LEU A 41 18.13 -3.83 -6.81
CA LEU A 41 17.03 -4.02 -5.86
C LEU A 41 16.92 -2.79 -4.94
N ASP A 42 15.75 -2.15 -4.98
CA ASP A 42 15.41 -1.07 -4.05
C ASP A 42 14.41 -1.59 -3.02
N THR A 43 14.77 -1.51 -1.73
CA THR A 43 13.85 -1.75 -0.62
C THR A 43 13.24 -0.42 -0.19
N VAL A 44 11.92 -0.33 -0.32
CA VAL A 44 11.12 0.87 -0.11
C VAL A 44 10.08 0.59 0.97
N LEU A 45 9.92 1.49 1.93
CA LEU A 45 8.81 1.46 2.88
C LEU A 45 7.61 2.17 2.26
N VAL A 46 6.50 1.46 2.11
CA VAL A 46 5.22 2.02 1.67
C VAL A 46 4.39 2.35 2.92
N THR A 47 4.11 3.62 3.13
CA THR A 47 3.20 4.10 4.18
C THR A 47 1.85 4.41 3.55
N ALA A 48 0.84 3.61 3.91
CA ALA A 48 -0.54 3.82 3.52
C ALA A 48 -1.24 4.70 4.57
N TYR A 49 -1.64 5.90 4.18
CA TYR A 49 -2.44 6.81 5.00
C TYR A 49 -3.91 6.67 4.69
N GLY A 50 -4.77 6.62 5.69
CA GLY A 50 -6.21 6.64 5.48
C GLY A 50 -6.97 6.98 6.75
N TYR A 51 -8.29 6.82 6.71
CA TYR A 51 -9.15 7.17 7.83
C TYR A 51 -10.10 6.03 8.18
N LYS A 52 -10.25 5.78 9.48
CA LYS A 52 -11.40 5.03 10.00
C LYS A 52 -12.56 5.99 10.22
N THR A 53 -13.76 5.56 9.87
CA THR A 53 -14.98 6.35 10.01
C THR A 53 -15.81 5.87 11.19
N ILE A 54 -16.24 6.78 12.05
CA ILE A 54 -17.16 6.50 13.16
C ILE A 54 -18.37 7.41 13.01
N GLU A 55 -19.56 6.82 12.95
CA GLU A 55 -20.81 7.58 12.93
C GLU A 55 -21.11 8.11 14.33
N ARG A 56 -21.41 9.41 14.42
CA ARG A 56 -21.73 10.13 15.64
C ARG A 56 -23.07 10.82 15.49
N VAL A 57 -23.76 11.01 16.61
CA VAL A 57 -24.95 11.85 16.69
C VAL A 57 -24.74 12.83 17.84
N GLU A 58 -24.75 14.11 17.51
CA GLU A 58 -24.69 15.19 18.48
C GLU A 58 -26.08 15.82 18.64
N VAL A 59 -26.46 16.11 19.87
CA VAL A 59 -27.77 16.68 20.18
C VAL A 59 -27.60 18.15 20.52
N VAL A 60 -28.04 19.02 19.63
CA VAL A 60 -27.90 20.47 19.77
C VAL A 60 -29.25 21.10 20.07
N ARG A 61 -29.27 22.04 21.02
CA ARG A 61 -30.46 22.83 21.33
C ARG A 61 -30.46 24.10 20.50
N VAL A 62 -31.50 24.31 19.71
CA VAL A 62 -31.65 25.45 18.83
C VAL A 62 -32.96 26.17 19.13
N SER A 63 -32.95 27.50 19.09
CA SER A 63 -34.19 28.27 19.16
C SER A 63 -34.90 28.20 17.80
N GLY A 64 -36.15 27.76 17.80
CA GLY A 64 -37.01 27.80 16.64
C GLY A 64 -37.61 29.18 16.41
N GLY A 65 -38.06 29.43 15.17
CA GLY A 65 -38.80 30.64 14.80
C GLY A 65 -40.17 30.75 15.48
N ASP A 66 -40.62 29.68 16.14
CA ASP A 66 -41.82 29.61 16.98
C ASP A 66 -41.57 30.11 18.43
N GLY A 67 -40.36 30.58 18.73
CA GLY A 67 -39.97 31.06 20.05
C GLY A 67 -39.70 29.95 21.08
N ARG A 68 -39.71 28.68 20.66
CA ARG A 68 -39.42 27.52 21.52
C ARG A 68 -38.01 26.99 21.27
N ILE A 69 -37.45 26.29 22.25
CA ILE A 69 -36.18 25.58 22.11
C ILE A 69 -36.46 24.16 21.66
N HIS A 70 -35.86 23.78 20.54
CA HIS A 70 -35.93 22.44 19.97
C HIS A 70 -34.63 21.71 20.17
N THR A 71 -34.73 20.41 20.38
CA THR A 71 -33.58 19.51 20.51
C THR A 71 -33.43 18.78 19.18
N VAL A 72 -32.37 19.10 18.45
CA VAL A 72 -32.14 18.60 17.09
C VAL A 72 -30.97 17.62 17.10
N PRO A 73 -31.18 16.35 16.71
CA PRO A 73 -30.09 15.41 16.51
C PRO A 73 -29.38 15.70 15.17
N VAL A 74 -28.06 15.83 15.22
CA VAL A 74 -27.19 16.06 14.06
C VAL A 74 -26.27 14.86 13.92
N SER A 75 -26.50 14.06 12.89
CA SER A 75 -25.62 12.94 12.53
C SER A 75 -24.41 13.44 11.76
N TRP A 76 -23.21 13.03 12.15
CA TRP A 76 -21.97 13.33 11.42
C TRP A 76 -20.98 12.16 11.49
N THR A 77 -20.08 12.10 10.52
CA THR A 77 -19.06 11.03 10.45
C THR A 77 -17.72 11.57 10.90
N GLU A 78 -17.19 11.02 11.98
CA GLU A 78 -15.86 11.30 12.50
C GLU A 78 -14.80 10.52 11.71
N TYR A 79 -13.80 11.22 11.18
CA TYR A 79 -12.66 10.62 10.49
C TYR A 79 -11.44 10.61 11.40
N ILE A 80 -10.97 9.43 11.76
CA ILE A 80 -9.78 9.28 12.62
C ILE A 80 -8.64 8.73 11.77
N PRO A 81 -7.48 9.41 11.72
CA PRO A 81 -6.36 8.99 10.89
C PRO A 81 -5.81 7.63 11.35
N VAL A 82 -5.51 6.78 10.38
CA VAL A 82 -4.85 5.49 10.56
C VAL A 82 -3.75 5.36 9.51
N GLN A 83 -2.67 4.68 9.86
CA GLN A 83 -1.57 4.44 8.93
C GLN A 83 -1.04 3.02 9.08
N LYS A 84 -0.55 2.45 7.97
CA LYS A 84 0.14 1.15 7.95
C LYS A 84 1.40 1.28 7.12
N GLU A 85 2.51 0.77 7.66
CA GLU A 85 3.79 0.71 6.97
C GLU A 85 4.02 -0.72 6.48
N THR A 86 4.39 -0.87 5.21
CA THR A 86 4.63 -2.16 4.57
C THR A 86 5.91 -2.07 3.75
N PRO A 87 6.92 -2.92 3.99
CA PRO A 87 8.12 -2.97 3.17
C PRO A 87 7.82 -3.60 1.81
N LEU A 88 8.31 -2.96 0.75
CA LEU A 88 8.19 -3.36 -0.65
C LEU A 88 9.58 -3.43 -1.27
N ASN A 89 9.88 -4.54 -1.95
CA ASN A 89 11.11 -4.69 -2.71
C ASN A 89 10.81 -4.51 -4.20
N ILE A 90 11.54 -3.60 -4.85
CA ILE A 90 11.39 -3.26 -6.26
C ILE A 90 12.67 -3.68 -6.99
N GLY A 91 12.57 -4.70 -7.84
CA GLY A 91 13.67 -5.14 -8.70
C GLY A 91 13.60 -4.49 -10.09
N ILE A 92 14.75 -4.02 -10.60
CA ILE A 92 14.89 -3.47 -11.96
C ILE A 92 15.36 -4.59 -12.89
N ILE A 93 14.71 -4.75 -14.04
CA ILE A 93 15.20 -5.63 -15.10
C ILE A 93 16.02 -4.77 -16.08
N GLU A 94 17.32 -5.03 -16.23
CA GLU A 94 18.14 -4.35 -17.24
C GLU A 94 17.70 -4.74 -18.65
N GLU A 95 17.39 -3.74 -19.47
CA GLU A 95 16.97 -3.91 -20.84
C GLU A 95 18.19 -4.09 -21.76
N GLN A 96 18.69 -5.32 -21.89
CA GLN A 96 19.54 -5.67 -23.04
C GLN A 96 18.66 -6.19 -24.19
N LYS A 97 18.82 -5.53 -25.34
CA LYS A 97 18.01 -5.67 -26.56
C LYS A 97 18.10 -7.09 -27.13
N ALA A 98 16.94 -7.66 -27.46
CA ALA A 98 16.67 -8.91 -28.18
C ALA A 98 16.83 -10.27 -27.43
N GLU A 99 15.91 -10.58 -26.52
CA GLU A 99 15.41 -11.95 -26.29
C GLU A 99 13.88 -11.87 -26.09
N THR A 100 13.13 -12.86 -26.60
CA THR A 100 11.66 -12.86 -26.69
C THR A 100 11.03 -12.64 -25.31
N TRP A 101 10.06 -11.73 -25.23
CA TRP A 101 9.40 -11.26 -23.99
C TRP A 101 9.02 -12.38 -23.02
N SER A 102 8.57 -13.51 -23.54
CA SER A 102 8.17 -14.71 -22.79
C SER A 102 9.33 -15.43 -22.08
N GLU A 103 10.55 -15.38 -22.64
CA GLU A 103 11.74 -16.04 -22.08
C GLU A 103 12.36 -15.21 -20.95
N LYS A 104 12.28 -13.87 -21.04
CA LYS A 104 12.76 -12.96 -20.00
C LYS A 104 11.91 -13.06 -18.73
N ILE A 105 10.59 -13.04 -18.86
CA ILE A 105 9.68 -13.20 -17.71
C ILE A 105 9.98 -14.52 -17.00
N ARG A 106 10.25 -15.59 -17.75
CA ARG A 106 10.53 -16.93 -17.22
C ARG A 106 11.88 -17.00 -16.50
N LYS A 107 12.95 -16.43 -17.06
CA LYS A 107 14.28 -16.34 -16.41
C LYS A 107 14.23 -15.48 -15.14
N SER A 108 13.57 -14.32 -15.19
CA SER A 108 13.43 -13.47 -14.02
C SER A 108 12.60 -14.15 -12.93
N PHE A 109 11.53 -14.85 -13.30
CA PHE A 109 10.74 -15.68 -12.38
C PHE A 109 11.57 -16.82 -11.75
N GLU A 110 12.42 -17.49 -12.53
CA GLU A 110 13.32 -18.54 -12.04
C GLU A 110 14.44 -18.01 -11.13
N ALA A 111 15.03 -16.85 -11.45
CA ALA A 111 16.00 -16.17 -10.60
C ALA A 111 15.38 -15.73 -9.27
N PHE A 112 14.15 -15.20 -9.31
CA PHE A 112 13.36 -14.84 -8.13
C PHE A 112 13.05 -16.07 -7.25
N LYS A 113 12.64 -17.18 -7.88
CA LYS A 113 12.33 -18.44 -7.19
C LYS A 113 13.55 -19.11 -6.56
N LYS A 114 14.76 -18.84 -7.08
CA LYS A 114 16.03 -19.36 -6.53
C LYS A 114 16.39 -18.67 -5.21
N ASP A 115 16.11 -17.37 -5.09
CA ASP A 115 16.31 -16.58 -3.86
C ASP A 115 15.22 -16.89 -2.80
N ASP A 116 14.05 -17.36 -3.24
CA ASP A 116 12.88 -17.72 -2.41
C ASP A 116 12.91 -19.18 -1.90
N SER A 117 14.03 -19.90 -2.07
CA SER A 117 14.19 -21.29 -1.57
C SER A 117 14.25 -21.39 -0.04
N ASN A 118 14.11 -20.26 0.67
CA ASN A 118 13.65 -20.20 2.06
C ASN A 118 12.35 -19.37 2.16
N GLU A 119 11.24 -20.08 2.37
CA GLU A 119 9.92 -19.57 2.77
C GLU A 119 8.95 -19.13 1.66
N GLY A 120 8.18 -20.12 1.19
CA GLY A 120 6.72 -20.08 1.22
C GLY A 120 6.05 -19.08 0.29
N ASN A 121 5.86 -19.51 -0.97
CA ASN A 121 4.85 -19.07 -1.95
C ASN A 121 4.33 -17.62 -1.77
N LYS A 122 5.09 -16.65 -2.26
CA LYS A 122 4.70 -15.23 -2.32
C LYS A 122 4.23 -14.90 -3.74
N ASP A 123 3.09 -14.22 -3.86
CA ASP A 123 2.54 -13.80 -5.15
C ASP A 123 3.42 -12.69 -5.78
N ILE A 124 4.00 -12.99 -6.94
CA ILE A 124 4.87 -12.07 -7.71
C ILE A 124 4.01 -11.35 -8.75
N ILE A 125 4.05 -10.02 -8.77
CA ILE A 125 3.25 -9.19 -9.70
C ILE A 125 4.18 -8.43 -10.66
N PRO A 126 4.07 -8.66 -11.99
CA PRO A 126 4.79 -7.86 -12.98
C PRO A 126 4.11 -6.52 -13.22
N VAL A 127 4.87 -5.42 -13.16
CA VAL A 127 4.41 -4.05 -13.44
C VAL A 127 5.35 -3.41 -14.46
N GLY A 128 5.05 -3.57 -15.75
CA GLY A 128 5.91 -3.09 -16.85
C GLY A 128 7.28 -3.77 -16.84
N LEU A 129 8.35 -3.00 -16.62
CA LEU A 129 9.73 -3.50 -16.51
C LEU A 129 10.11 -3.93 -15.07
N PHE A 130 9.17 -3.84 -14.12
CA PHE A 130 9.42 -4.12 -12.71
C PHE A 130 8.77 -5.42 -12.26
N LEU A 131 9.44 -6.11 -11.34
CA LEU A 131 8.87 -7.22 -10.58
C LEU A 131 8.72 -6.78 -9.12
N ALA A 132 7.52 -6.95 -8.59
CA ALA A 132 7.19 -6.60 -7.22
C ALA A 132 6.65 -7.82 -6.46
N HIS A 133 7.04 -7.91 -5.19
CA HIS A 133 6.47 -8.88 -4.25
C HIS A 133 6.34 -8.24 -2.87
N ILE A 134 5.31 -8.64 -2.13
CA ILE A 134 5.05 -8.15 -0.78
C ILE A 134 5.77 -9.04 0.24
N VAL A 135 6.55 -8.43 1.12
CA VAL A 135 7.24 -9.15 2.20
C VAL A 135 6.29 -9.28 3.39
N LYS A 136 5.67 -10.46 3.58
CA LYS A 136 4.93 -10.75 4.81
C LYS A 136 5.92 -11.02 5.96
N SER A 137 5.90 -10.18 7.00
CA SER A 137 6.68 -10.43 8.20
C SER A 137 6.06 -11.57 9.03
N LYS A 138 6.87 -12.57 9.39
CA LYS A 138 6.45 -13.59 10.37
C LYS A 138 6.29 -12.92 11.74
N LYS A 139 5.07 -12.94 12.29
CA LYS A 139 4.84 -12.64 13.72
C LYS A 139 5.67 -13.63 14.54
N LYS A 140 6.62 -13.12 15.33
CA LYS A 140 7.23 -13.88 16.43
C LYS A 140 6.20 -13.94 17.55
N ASP A 141 5.51 -15.06 17.67
CA ASP A 141 4.78 -15.39 18.88
C ASP A 141 5.79 -15.53 20.03
N LYS A 142 5.55 -14.79 21.11
CA LYS A 142 6.31 -14.83 22.36
C LYS A 142 5.36 -15.24 23.47
#